data_AF-A0AAJ5C8P0-F1
#
_entry.id   AF-A0AAJ5C8P0-F1
#
_cell.length_a   1.000
_cell.length_b   1.000
_cell.length_c   1.000
_cell.angle_alpha   90.00
_cell.angle_beta   90.00
_cell.angle_gamma   90.00
#
_symmetry.space_group_name_H-M   'P 1'
#
loop_
_entity.id
_entity.type
_entity.pdbx_description
1 polymer ?
#
loop_
_entity_poly.entity_id
_entity_poly.type
_entity_poly.pdbx_seq_one_letter_code
_entity_poly.pdbx_strand_id
1 'polypeptide(L)'
;MTATAESNINGSVFVREFCRGTLPELLTGKGMSGGDAHSVAVDVIRRARMLAALPTDYFDVLVTPFLEEVSQHRPLSAPSWLRAAVVVAVRNSRLEDFHALGGPLRAADIAAITEAATDPLALLLKEPGTPVSSNTLAGLDVMYPRAWACLAALSDLMASDGDTERAYSIPQAPLPDLPGSHEKIHAEQATSVKPLVAGQGVVASGVDPRFDQALLAMMQQVKDGNAVVVPLSALSRLSRNSAKQLRVLDFLLAHGATVLTTNYLLGPDIVGVRTRPLVKPDSYELRRTMKQLRGLGPTHAGWIKALRKQW
;
A
#
# COMPACT_ATOMS: atom_id res chain seq x y z
N MET A 1 7.59 -13.35 -41.81
CA MET A 1 6.24 -13.02 -41.31
C MET A 1 6.28 -13.06 -39.80
N THR A 2 6.63 -11.93 -39.20
CA THR A 2 6.75 -11.72 -37.75
C THR A 2 5.37 -11.34 -37.22
N ALA A 3 4.68 -12.30 -36.62
CA ALA A 3 3.43 -12.04 -35.91
C ALA A 3 3.68 -11.06 -34.77
N THR A 4 2.88 -10.01 -34.75
CA THR A 4 2.86 -8.84 -33.88
C THR A 4 2.74 -9.23 -32.40
N ALA A 5 3.79 -8.99 -31.62
CA ALA A 5 3.82 -9.09 -30.16
C ALA A 5 3.16 -7.89 -29.45
N GLU A 6 2.21 -7.21 -30.11
CA GLU A 6 1.13 -6.49 -29.43
C GLU A 6 0.10 -7.51 -28.92
N SER A 7 0.57 -8.44 -28.09
CA SER A 7 -0.26 -9.42 -27.42
C SER A 7 -1.41 -8.69 -26.73
N ASN A 8 -2.61 -9.11 -27.10
CA ASN A 8 -3.86 -8.38 -27.03
C ASN A 8 -4.37 -8.26 -25.58
N ILE A 9 -3.68 -7.49 -24.72
CA ILE A 9 -4.13 -7.21 -23.34
C ILE A 9 -5.55 -6.65 -23.33
N ASN A 10 -5.93 -5.88 -24.36
CA ASN A 10 -7.30 -5.39 -24.54
C ASN A 10 -8.34 -6.52 -24.76
N GLY A 11 -7.89 -7.73 -25.09
CA GLY A 11 -8.66 -8.96 -25.20
C GLY A 11 -8.47 -9.93 -24.03
N SER A 12 -7.62 -9.61 -23.04
CA SER A 12 -7.46 -10.43 -21.84
C SER A 12 -8.78 -10.55 -21.07
N VAL A 13 -8.95 -11.65 -20.33
CA VAL A 13 -10.13 -11.86 -19.47
C VAL A 13 -10.31 -10.72 -18.48
N PHE A 14 -9.20 -10.23 -17.88
CA PHE A 14 -9.24 -9.09 -16.98
C PHE A 14 -9.84 -7.83 -17.63
N VAL A 15 -9.42 -7.49 -18.85
CA VAL A 15 -9.93 -6.29 -19.52
C VAL A 15 -11.34 -6.51 -20.06
N ARG A 16 -11.58 -7.63 -20.75
CA ARG A 16 -12.85 -7.91 -21.45
C ARG A 16 -14.00 -8.17 -20.49
N GLU A 17 -13.80 -9.05 -19.51
CA GLU A 17 -14.89 -9.52 -18.64
C GLU A 17 -14.99 -8.65 -17.39
N PHE A 18 -13.87 -8.39 -16.71
CA PHE A 18 -13.90 -7.60 -15.49
C PHE A 18 -13.97 -6.09 -15.78
N CYS A 19 -12.97 -5.48 -16.43
CA CYS A 19 -12.92 -4.02 -16.57
C CYS A 19 -13.99 -3.44 -17.51
N ARG A 20 -14.45 -4.19 -18.51
CA ARG A 20 -15.49 -3.73 -19.47
C ARG A 20 -16.89 -4.29 -19.18
N GLY A 21 -17.02 -5.28 -18.30
CA GLY A 21 -18.29 -5.87 -17.88
C GLY A 21 -18.56 -5.64 -16.40
N THR A 22 -18.02 -6.53 -15.55
CA THR A 22 -18.35 -6.60 -14.12
C THR A 22 -18.09 -5.30 -13.36
N LEU A 23 -16.94 -4.66 -13.57
CA LEU A 23 -16.57 -3.45 -12.83
C LEU A 23 -17.53 -2.28 -13.14
N PRO A 24 -17.77 -1.88 -14.41
CA PRO A 24 -18.78 -0.88 -14.73
C PRO A 24 -20.16 -1.17 -14.13
N GLU A 25 -20.65 -2.41 -14.23
CA GLU A 25 -21.94 -2.81 -13.66
C GLU A 25 -22.00 -2.59 -12.15
N LEU A 26 -20.98 -3.05 -11.42
CA LEU A 26 -20.86 -2.84 -9.97
C LEU A 26 -20.82 -1.36 -9.60
N LEU A 27 -20.12 -0.52 -10.38
CA LEU A 27 -20.01 0.92 -10.12
C LEU A 27 -21.32 1.67 -10.42
N THR A 28 -21.93 1.43 -11.59
CA THR A 28 -23.20 2.08 -11.97
C THR A 28 -24.35 1.64 -11.08
N GLY A 29 -24.35 0.38 -10.62
CA GLY A 29 -25.32 -0.13 -9.66
C GLY A 29 -25.27 0.57 -8.29
N LYS A 30 -24.21 1.36 -8.02
CA LYS A 30 -24.06 2.18 -6.80
C LYS A 30 -24.29 3.67 -7.06
N GLY A 31 -24.80 4.04 -8.24
CA GLY A 31 -25.13 5.42 -8.59
C GLY A 31 -23.97 6.23 -9.15
N MET A 32 -22.87 5.58 -9.57
CA MET A 32 -21.84 6.27 -10.36
C MET A 32 -22.31 6.53 -11.79
N SER A 33 -21.90 7.66 -12.36
CA SER A 33 -22.16 7.94 -13.78
C SER A 33 -21.39 6.97 -14.67
N GLY A 34 -21.89 6.73 -15.89
CA GLY A 34 -21.18 5.90 -16.87
C GLY A 34 -19.80 6.44 -17.22
N GLY A 35 -19.63 7.78 -17.25
CA GLY A 35 -18.33 8.42 -17.49
C GLY A 35 -17.33 8.17 -16.36
N ASP A 36 -17.78 8.26 -15.11
CA ASP A 36 -16.93 7.97 -13.94
C ASP A 36 -16.56 6.48 -13.86
N ALA A 37 -17.52 5.59 -14.08
CA ALA A 37 -17.28 4.16 -14.11
C ALA A 37 -16.27 3.77 -15.20
N HIS A 38 -16.41 4.35 -16.40
CA HIS A 38 -15.44 4.16 -17.48
C HIS A 38 -14.04 4.67 -17.11
N SER A 39 -13.97 5.85 -16.49
CA SER A 39 -12.72 6.45 -16.04
C SER A 39 -11.98 5.60 -14.99
N VAL A 40 -12.72 5.01 -14.04
CA VAL A 40 -12.16 4.04 -13.08
C VAL A 40 -11.64 2.81 -13.82
N ALA A 41 -12.43 2.22 -14.73
CA ALA A 41 -12.01 1.06 -15.49
C ALA A 41 -10.72 1.31 -16.30
N VAL A 42 -10.59 2.46 -16.96
CA VAL A 42 -9.37 2.84 -17.68
C VAL A 42 -8.16 2.92 -16.75
N ASP A 43 -8.31 3.49 -15.55
CA ASP A 43 -7.20 3.56 -14.58
C ASP A 43 -6.82 2.17 -14.04
N VAL A 44 -7.80 1.31 -13.77
CA VAL A 44 -7.56 -0.08 -13.34
C VAL A 44 -6.81 -0.86 -14.42
N ILE A 45 -7.22 -0.75 -15.68
CA ILE A 45 -6.52 -1.38 -16.81
C ILE A 45 -5.07 -0.89 -16.87
N ARG A 46 -4.86 0.43 -16.79
CA ARG A 46 -3.52 1.03 -16.84
C ARG A 46 -2.62 0.50 -15.73
N ARG A 47 -3.12 0.44 -14.49
CA ARG A 47 -2.35 -0.05 -13.32
C ARG A 47 -2.07 -1.54 -13.37
N ALA A 48 -3.04 -2.35 -13.79
CA ALA A 48 -2.83 -3.78 -13.97
C ALA A 48 -1.75 -4.07 -15.02
N ARG A 49 -1.72 -3.30 -16.12
CA ARG A 49 -0.66 -3.39 -17.14
C ARG A 49 0.70 -2.99 -16.59
N MET A 50 0.76 -1.87 -15.85
CA MET A 50 1.99 -1.41 -15.20
C MET A 50 2.54 -2.48 -14.25
N LEU A 51 1.67 -3.13 -13.46
CA LEU A 51 2.05 -4.18 -12.52
C LEU A 51 2.51 -5.46 -13.24
N ALA A 52 1.79 -5.91 -14.27
CA ALA A 52 2.13 -7.10 -15.05
C ALA A 52 3.45 -6.96 -15.83
N ALA A 53 3.86 -5.73 -16.16
CA ALA A 53 5.09 -5.45 -16.89
C ALA A 53 6.36 -5.45 -16.02
N LEU A 54 6.24 -5.66 -14.70
CA LEU A 54 7.37 -5.62 -13.78
C LEU A 54 8.02 -7.00 -13.63
N PRO A 55 9.35 -7.04 -13.40
CA PRO A 55 10.02 -8.25 -12.90
C PRO A 55 9.40 -8.77 -11.60
N THR A 56 9.47 -10.07 -11.35
CA THR A 56 8.83 -10.73 -10.20
C THR A 56 9.34 -10.22 -8.86
N ASP A 57 10.66 -10.09 -8.70
CA ASP A 57 11.29 -9.53 -7.51
C ASP A 57 10.82 -8.10 -7.23
N TYR A 58 10.72 -7.28 -8.28
CA TYR A 58 10.20 -5.93 -8.19
C TYR A 58 8.71 -5.90 -7.79
N PHE A 59 7.91 -6.80 -8.38
CA PHE A 59 6.51 -6.99 -8.03
C PHE A 59 6.32 -7.36 -6.56
N ASP A 60 7.12 -8.28 -6.03
CA ASP A 60 7.04 -8.77 -4.65
C ASP A 60 7.27 -7.64 -3.64
N VAL A 61 8.26 -6.77 -3.91
CA VAL A 61 8.51 -5.57 -3.09
C VAL A 61 7.29 -4.63 -3.09
N LEU A 62 6.66 -4.40 -4.24
CA LEU A 62 5.51 -3.48 -4.34
C LEU A 62 4.25 -3.96 -3.63
N VAL A 63 4.00 -5.27 -3.59
CA VAL A 63 2.80 -5.82 -2.94
C VAL A 63 3.00 -5.99 -1.43
N THR A 64 4.25 -6.07 -0.96
CA THR A 64 4.62 -6.31 0.45
C THR A 64 3.91 -5.38 1.45
N PRO A 65 3.85 -4.04 1.24
CA PRO A 65 3.16 -3.12 2.15
C PRO A 65 1.67 -3.41 2.37
N PHE A 66 1.02 -4.12 1.43
CA PHE A 66 -0.41 -4.38 1.46
C PHE A 66 -0.75 -5.76 2.03
N LEU A 67 0.23 -6.63 2.28
CA LEU A 67 0.00 -7.99 2.79
C LEU A 67 -0.71 -8.01 4.15
N GLU A 68 -0.43 -7.05 5.04
CA GLU A 68 -1.14 -6.94 6.32
C GLU A 68 -2.59 -6.49 6.15
N GLU A 69 -2.85 -5.57 5.20
CA GLU A 69 -4.19 -5.07 4.90
C GLU A 69 -5.08 -6.20 4.37
N VAL A 70 -4.54 -7.00 3.45
CA VAL A 70 -5.31 -8.05 2.77
C VAL A 70 -5.39 -9.35 3.55
N SER A 71 -4.77 -9.45 4.73
CA SER A 71 -4.73 -10.68 5.54
C SER A 71 -6.09 -11.38 5.67
N GLN A 72 -7.17 -10.61 5.75
CA GLN A 72 -8.56 -11.10 5.86
C GLN A 72 -9.46 -10.74 4.67
N HIS A 73 -8.94 -10.15 3.60
CA HIS A 73 -9.73 -9.88 2.40
C HIS A 73 -10.09 -11.19 1.70
N ARG A 74 -11.29 -11.26 1.13
CA ARG A 74 -11.74 -12.40 0.32
C ARG A 74 -11.23 -12.28 -1.13
N PRO A 75 -11.15 -13.40 -1.87
CA PRO A 75 -11.40 -14.77 -1.41
C PRO A 75 -10.22 -15.32 -0.59
N LEU A 76 -10.51 -16.00 0.52
CA LEU A 76 -9.46 -16.54 1.41
C LEU A 76 -8.68 -17.70 0.77
N SER A 77 -9.24 -18.32 -0.27
CA SER A 77 -8.58 -19.34 -1.09
C SER A 77 -7.48 -18.76 -1.98
N ALA A 78 -7.51 -17.47 -2.28
CA ALA A 78 -6.46 -16.81 -3.06
C ALA A 78 -5.22 -16.53 -2.19
N PRO A 79 -4.01 -16.72 -2.74
CA PRO A 79 -2.79 -16.41 -2.02
C PRO A 79 -2.74 -14.91 -1.65
N SER A 80 -2.11 -14.58 -0.53
CA SER A 80 -2.08 -13.21 -0.01
C SER A 80 -1.41 -12.22 -0.97
N TRP A 81 -0.37 -12.65 -1.70
CA TRP A 81 0.30 -11.81 -2.69
C TRP A 81 -0.67 -11.37 -3.80
N LEU A 82 -1.58 -12.24 -4.24
CA LEU A 82 -2.54 -11.93 -5.29
C LEU A 82 -3.59 -10.94 -4.77
N ARG A 83 -4.08 -11.13 -3.55
CA ARG A 83 -4.98 -10.16 -2.91
C ARG A 83 -4.32 -8.79 -2.74
N ALA A 84 -3.02 -8.76 -2.42
CA ALA A 84 -2.24 -7.52 -2.35
C ALA A 84 -2.03 -6.89 -3.74
N ALA A 85 -1.80 -7.69 -4.78
CA ALA A 85 -1.74 -7.21 -6.16
C ALA A 85 -3.06 -6.57 -6.62
N VAL A 86 -4.20 -7.14 -6.24
CA VAL A 86 -5.52 -6.53 -6.44
C VAL A 86 -5.61 -5.17 -5.75
N VAL A 87 -5.05 -5.02 -4.54
CA VAL A 87 -5.01 -3.71 -3.89
C VAL A 87 -4.21 -2.71 -4.72
N VAL A 88 -3.01 -3.08 -5.20
CA VAL A 88 -2.17 -2.20 -6.02
C VAL A 88 -2.83 -1.81 -7.34
N ALA A 89 -3.42 -2.76 -8.06
CA ALA A 89 -3.97 -2.54 -9.40
C ALA A 89 -5.39 -1.95 -9.40
N VAL A 90 -6.24 -2.39 -8.46
CA VAL A 90 -7.68 -2.10 -8.46
C VAL A 90 -8.07 -1.14 -7.36
N ARG A 91 -7.78 -1.45 -6.09
CA ARG A 91 -8.18 -0.60 -4.96
C ARG A 91 -7.50 0.75 -5.02
N ASN A 92 -6.19 0.75 -5.30
CA ASN A 92 -5.35 1.94 -5.34
C ASN A 92 -5.49 2.69 -6.68
N SER A 93 -6.59 2.48 -7.41
CA SER A 93 -6.95 3.25 -8.61
C SER A 93 -7.83 4.46 -8.26
N ARG A 94 -8.31 5.16 -9.29
CA ARG A 94 -9.39 6.17 -9.15
C ARG A 94 -10.62 5.66 -8.40
N LEU A 95 -10.79 4.34 -8.25
CA LEU A 95 -11.80 3.74 -7.39
C LEU A 95 -11.75 4.29 -5.95
N GLU A 96 -10.56 4.55 -5.42
CA GLU A 96 -10.37 5.05 -4.05
C GLU A 96 -10.99 6.44 -3.87
N ASP A 97 -10.94 7.32 -4.86
CA ASP A 97 -11.47 8.68 -4.76
C ASP A 97 -12.99 8.66 -4.53
N PHE A 98 -13.70 7.75 -5.19
CA PHE A 98 -15.15 7.54 -5.02
C PHE A 98 -15.54 6.85 -3.70
N HIS A 99 -14.55 6.36 -2.94
CA HIS A 99 -14.75 5.83 -1.60
C HIS A 99 -14.34 6.82 -0.51
N ALA A 100 -13.18 7.46 -0.64
CA ALA A 100 -12.57 8.28 0.39
C ALA A 100 -13.15 9.72 0.45
N LEU A 101 -13.58 10.28 -0.68
CA LEU A 101 -14.01 11.68 -0.79
C LEU A 101 -15.53 11.87 -0.67
N GLY A 102 -16.20 11.01 0.10
CA GLY A 102 -17.66 11.06 0.28
C GLY A 102 -18.46 10.62 -0.95
N GLY A 103 -17.79 9.95 -1.91
CA GLY A 103 -18.43 9.40 -3.10
C GLY A 103 -19.42 8.26 -2.79
N PRO A 104 -20.03 7.66 -3.84
CA PRO A 104 -21.12 6.70 -3.68
C PRO A 104 -20.68 5.35 -3.10
N LEU A 105 -19.38 5.03 -3.13
CA LEU A 105 -18.89 3.70 -2.77
C LEU A 105 -18.69 3.55 -1.25
N ARG A 106 -19.19 2.44 -0.72
CA ARG A 106 -19.00 2.04 0.68
C ARG A 106 -17.94 0.94 0.79
N ALA A 107 -17.48 0.68 2.01
CA ALA A 107 -16.45 -0.33 2.26
C ALA A 107 -16.84 -1.73 1.75
N ALA A 108 -18.13 -2.09 1.81
CA ALA A 108 -18.65 -3.35 1.28
C ALA A 108 -18.55 -3.42 -0.26
N ASP A 109 -18.73 -2.30 -0.96
CA ASP A 109 -18.61 -2.25 -2.42
C ASP A 109 -17.15 -2.42 -2.85
N ILE A 110 -16.21 -1.78 -2.14
CA ILE A 110 -14.77 -1.98 -2.36
C ILE A 110 -14.38 -3.45 -2.12
N ALA A 111 -14.91 -4.07 -1.07
CA ALA A 111 -14.68 -5.49 -0.80
C ALA A 111 -15.20 -6.37 -1.95
N ALA A 112 -16.43 -6.15 -2.42
CA ALA A 112 -17.01 -6.90 -3.53
C ALA A 112 -16.23 -6.72 -4.84
N ILE A 113 -15.82 -5.49 -5.16
CA ILE A 113 -15.03 -5.19 -6.37
C ILE A 113 -13.66 -5.87 -6.32
N THR A 114 -12.96 -5.76 -5.19
CA THR A 114 -11.63 -6.39 -5.04
C THR A 114 -11.72 -7.92 -5.01
N GLU A 115 -12.74 -8.49 -4.39
CA GLU A 115 -13.02 -9.94 -4.46
C GLU A 115 -13.27 -10.37 -5.92
N ALA A 116 -14.15 -9.69 -6.65
CA ALA A 116 -14.48 -10.00 -8.04
C ALA A 116 -13.28 -9.83 -9.01
N ALA A 117 -12.35 -8.95 -8.69
CA ALA A 117 -11.15 -8.72 -9.51
C ALA A 117 -10.09 -9.82 -9.37
N THR A 118 -10.18 -10.67 -8.34
CA THR A 118 -9.07 -11.56 -7.94
C THR A 118 -8.72 -12.57 -9.03
N ASP A 119 -9.69 -13.37 -9.48
CA ASP A 119 -9.43 -14.42 -10.48
C ASP A 119 -9.07 -13.84 -11.86
N PRO A 120 -9.78 -12.82 -12.39
CA PRO A 120 -9.40 -12.20 -13.66
C PRO A 120 -7.98 -11.60 -13.62
N LEU A 121 -7.59 -10.97 -12.51
CA LEU A 121 -6.24 -10.40 -12.38
C LEU A 121 -5.18 -11.51 -12.31
N ALA A 122 -5.48 -12.63 -11.63
CA ALA A 122 -4.58 -13.77 -11.59
C ALA A 122 -4.27 -14.32 -12.98
N LEU A 123 -5.26 -14.36 -13.88
CA LEU A 123 -5.06 -14.77 -15.27
C LEU A 123 -4.16 -13.80 -16.03
N LEU A 124 -4.38 -12.49 -15.86
CA LEU A 124 -3.55 -11.46 -16.50
C LEU A 124 -2.09 -11.56 -16.05
N LEU A 125 -1.85 -11.76 -14.74
CA LEU A 125 -0.49 -11.81 -14.17
C LEU A 125 0.29 -13.10 -14.51
N LYS A 126 -0.36 -14.11 -15.12
CA LYS A 126 0.33 -15.31 -15.65
C LYS A 126 0.98 -15.08 -17.00
N GLU A 127 0.54 -14.07 -17.74
CA GLU A 127 1.07 -13.75 -19.05
C GLU A 127 2.27 -12.79 -18.91
N PRO A 128 3.32 -12.95 -19.74
CA PRO A 128 4.42 -11.97 -19.76
C PRO A 128 3.86 -10.59 -20.08
N GLY A 129 4.02 -9.64 -19.15
CA GLY A 129 3.58 -8.28 -19.38
C GLY A 129 4.35 -7.61 -20.51
N THR A 130 3.64 -6.87 -21.36
CA THR A 130 4.28 -5.99 -22.34
C THR A 130 4.83 -4.76 -21.65
N PRO A 131 6.06 -4.31 -21.97
CA PRO A 131 6.60 -3.04 -21.47
C PRO A 131 5.62 -1.87 -21.67
N VAL A 132 5.47 -1.06 -20.64
CA VAL A 132 4.61 0.14 -20.67
C VAL A 132 5.52 1.37 -20.68
N SER A 133 5.38 2.22 -21.71
CA SER A 133 6.26 3.38 -21.94
C SER A 133 6.25 4.41 -20.80
N SER A 134 5.16 4.51 -20.05
CA SER A 134 5.05 5.35 -18.85
C SER A 134 4.56 4.48 -17.69
N ASN A 135 5.47 3.72 -17.08
CA ASN A 135 5.18 2.90 -15.91
C ASN A 135 5.54 3.63 -14.62
N THR A 136 4.54 4.20 -13.94
CA THR A 136 4.75 4.92 -12.67
C THR A 136 5.08 4.03 -11.48
N LEU A 137 5.04 2.69 -11.67
CA LEU A 137 5.49 1.73 -10.67
C LEU A 137 6.96 1.34 -10.85
N ALA A 138 7.57 1.64 -12.00
CA ALA A 138 8.98 1.35 -12.27
C ALA A 138 9.91 2.48 -11.78
N GLY A 139 11.18 2.16 -11.51
CA GLY A 139 12.21 3.12 -11.09
C GLY A 139 12.06 3.65 -9.66
N LEU A 140 11.13 3.09 -8.88
CA LEU A 140 10.90 3.47 -7.48
C LEU A 140 12.06 3.03 -6.57
N ASP A 141 12.77 1.98 -6.95
CA ASP A 141 14.01 1.50 -6.34
C ASP A 141 15.14 2.53 -6.41
N VAL A 142 15.27 3.19 -7.57
CA VAL A 142 16.26 4.25 -7.78
C VAL A 142 15.85 5.53 -7.07
N MET A 143 14.56 5.88 -7.10
CA MET A 143 14.06 7.11 -6.49
C MET A 143 14.00 7.06 -4.96
N TYR A 144 13.73 5.89 -4.37
CA TYR A 144 13.52 5.70 -2.94
C TYR A 144 14.34 4.50 -2.41
N PRO A 145 15.67 4.56 -2.51
CA PRO A 145 16.53 3.39 -2.32
C PRO A 145 16.47 2.79 -0.91
N ARG A 146 16.22 3.59 0.13
CA ARG A 146 16.15 3.08 1.50
C ARG A 146 14.83 2.38 1.77
N ALA A 147 13.73 2.99 1.34
CA ALA A 147 12.42 2.36 1.40
C ALA A 147 12.40 1.05 0.62
N TRP A 148 13.00 1.06 -0.58
CA TRP A 148 13.10 -0.12 -1.42
C TRP A 148 13.89 -1.25 -0.75
N ALA A 149 15.11 -0.98 -0.27
CA ALA A 149 15.92 -1.96 0.43
C ALA A 149 15.23 -2.51 1.68
N CYS A 150 14.54 -1.65 2.43
CA CYS A 150 13.76 -2.04 3.60
C CYS A 150 12.62 -3.01 3.24
N LEU A 151 11.82 -2.69 2.22
CA LEU A 151 10.71 -3.55 1.81
C LEU A 151 11.17 -4.82 1.09
N ALA A 152 12.30 -4.79 0.38
CA ALA A 152 12.93 -6.00 -0.17
C ALA A 152 13.36 -6.94 0.96
N ALA A 153 14.06 -6.43 1.97
CA ALA A 153 14.43 -7.22 3.15
C ALA A 153 13.20 -7.77 3.90
N LEU A 154 12.12 -6.98 4.01
CA LEU A 154 10.86 -7.45 4.58
C LEU A 154 10.23 -8.56 3.73
N SER A 155 10.22 -8.40 2.40
CA SER A 155 9.66 -9.39 1.46
C SER A 155 10.41 -10.72 1.57
N ASP A 156 11.74 -10.68 1.56
CA ASP A 156 12.61 -11.84 1.74
C ASP A 156 12.39 -12.51 3.11
N LEU A 157 12.21 -11.71 4.16
CA LEU A 157 11.91 -12.22 5.50
C LEU A 157 10.53 -12.92 5.54
N MET A 158 9.53 -12.39 4.83
CA MET A 158 8.21 -13.00 4.73
C MET A 158 8.18 -14.30 3.92
N ALA A 159 9.16 -14.49 3.04
CA ALA A 159 9.37 -15.71 2.27
C ALA A 159 10.18 -16.77 3.04
N SER A 160 10.97 -16.37 4.04
CA SER A 160 11.73 -17.30 4.87
C SER A 160 10.89 -17.96 5.96
N ASP A 161 11.18 -19.22 6.24
CA ASP A 161 10.57 -19.96 7.34
C ASP A 161 11.33 -19.70 8.66
N GLY A 162 10.60 -19.41 9.73
CA GLY A 162 11.12 -19.37 11.10
C GLY A 162 11.71 -18.05 11.58
N ASP A 163 12.23 -17.21 10.68
CA ASP A 163 12.76 -15.89 11.04
C ASP A 163 11.62 -14.87 11.25
N THR A 164 11.71 -14.09 12.34
CA THR A 164 10.78 -12.97 12.60
C THR A 164 11.42 -11.60 12.43
N GLU A 165 12.76 -11.53 12.41
CA GLU A 165 13.54 -10.30 12.29
C GLU A 165 14.79 -10.57 11.47
N ARG A 166 15.23 -9.57 10.71
CA ARG A 166 16.45 -9.63 9.90
C ARG A 166 17.11 -8.26 9.84
N ALA A 167 18.42 -8.25 10.03
CA ALA A 167 19.24 -7.06 9.80
C ALA A 167 19.47 -6.87 8.30
N TYR A 168 19.54 -5.62 7.85
CA TYR A 168 19.88 -5.29 6.47
C TYR A 168 20.72 -4.00 6.42
N SER A 169 21.41 -3.78 5.30
CA SER A 169 22.19 -2.56 5.11
C SER A 169 21.36 -1.52 4.37
N ILE A 170 21.14 -0.37 5.01
CA ILE A 170 20.49 0.76 4.37
C ILE A 170 21.39 1.42 3.33
N PRO A 171 20.91 1.61 2.09
CA PRO A 171 21.66 2.34 1.09
C PRO A 171 21.99 3.77 1.51
N GLN A 172 23.20 4.21 1.17
CA GLN A 172 23.59 5.60 1.30
C GLN A 172 23.03 6.40 0.11
N ALA A 173 22.37 7.50 0.41
CA ALA A 173 21.76 8.42 -0.54
C ALA A 173 21.65 9.80 0.13
N PRO A 174 21.37 10.89 -0.61
CA PRO A 174 21.11 12.20 -0.02
C PRO A 174 19.94 12.17 0.96
N LEU A 175 20.02 12.96 2.04
CA LEU A 175 18.89 13.11 2.97
C LEU A 175 17.71 13.79 2.25
N PRO A 176 16.51 13.18 2.25
CA PRO A 176 15.35 13.77 1.62
C PRO A 176 14.81 14.94 2.45
N ASP A 177 14.38 15.98 1.74
CA ASP A 177 13.68 17.11 2.33
C ASP A 177 12.17 16.86 2.47
N LEU A 178 11.54 17.71 3.28
CA LEU A 178 10.08 17.73 3.37
C LEU A 178 9.48 18.19 2.03
N PRO A 179 8.28 17.71 1.66
CA PRO A 179 7.60 18.15 0.46
C PRO A 179 7.43 19.66 0.37
N GLY A 180 7.66 20.21 -0.83
CA GLY A 180 7.53 21.64 -1.12
C GLY A 180 6.07 22.11 -1.06
N SER A 181 5.85 23.43 -1.05
CA SER A 181 4.50 24.02 -0.95
C SER A 181 3.52 23.55 -2.04
N HIS A 182 4.01 23.35 -3.26
CA HIS A 182 3.23 22.87 -4.41
C HIS A 182 2.80 21.39 -4.29
N GLU A 183 3.41 20.64 -3.38
CA GLU A 183 3.12 19.22 -3.14
C GLU A 183 2.15 19.02 -1.98
N LYS A 184 1.61 20.12 -1.42
CA LYS A 184 0.70 20.09 -0.27
C LYS A 184 -0.73 20.27 -0.74
N ILE A 185 -1.65 19.60 -0.03
CA ILE A 185 -3.09 19.76 -0.19
C ILE A 185 -3.67 20.13 1.18
N HIS A 186 -4.54 21.14 1.22
CA HIS A 186 -5.43 21.33 2.36
C HIS A 186 -6.54 20.29 2.31
N ALA A 187 -6.40 19.26 3.14
CA ALA A 187 -7.47 18.32 3.36
C ALA A 187 -8.51 19.02 4.23
N GLU A 188 -9.52 19.64 3.63
CA GLU A 188 -10.76 19.95 4.32
C GLU A 188 -11.42 18.61 4.69
N GLN A 189 -10.99 18.05 5.82
CA GLN A 189 -11.54 16.92 6.55
C GLN A 189 -12.12 15.80 5.66
N ALA A 190 -11.37 14.71 5.45
CA ALA A 190 -12.00 13.43 5.13
C ALA A 190 -13.10 13.15 6.19
N THR A 191 -14.36 13.33 5.79
CA THR A 191 -15.52 13.61 6.66
C THR A 191 -16.04 12.41 7.46
N SER A 192 -15.23 11.38 7.69
CA SER A 192 -15.72 10.15 8.32
C SER A 192 -14.88 9.59 9.48
N VAL A 193 -13.82 10.25 9.94
CA VAL A 193 -13.11 9.82 11.16
C VAL A 193 -12.66 11.02 12.00
N LYS A 194 -13.30 11.24 13.15
CA LYS A 194 -12.79 12.17 14.18
C LYS A 194 -11.43 11.65 14.69
N PRO A 195 -10.40 12.51 14.83
CA PRO A 195 -9.16 12.10 15.46
C PRO A 195 -9.42 11.77 16.93
N LEU A 196 -9.38 10.48 17.27
CA LEU A 196 -9.38 10.02 18.65
C LEU A 196 -7.94 10.13 19.16
N VAL A 197 -7.65 11.28 19.77
CA VAL A 197 -6.39 11.57 20.48
C VAL A 197 -5.16 11.73 19.57
N ALA A 198 -4.19 12.53 20.01
CA ALA A 198 -2.93 12.78 19.33
C ALA A 198 -2.27 11.47 18.86
N GLY A 199 -2.22 11.26 17.54
CA GLY A 199 -1.51 10.12 16.93
C GLY A 199 -2.28 9.32 15.86
N GLN A 200 -3.55 9.61 15.58
CA GLN A 200 -4.30 8.95 14.50
C GLN A 200 -4.43 9.87 13.28
N GLY A 201 -3.58 9.65 12.27
CA GLY A 201 -3.63 10.36 10.99
C GLY A 201 -4.71 9.80 10.06
N VAL A 202 -5.61 10.68 9.58
CA VAL A 202 -6.58 10.36 8.54
C VAL A 202 -5.95 10.67 7.19
N VAL A 203 -5.92 9.69 6.29
CA VAL A 203 -5.41 9.87 4.92
C VAL A 203 -6.51 10.53 4.08
N ALA A 204 -6.26 11.75 3.59
CA ALA A 204 -7.26 12.58 2.90
C ALA A 204 -7.71 12.02 1.53
N SER A 205 -6.81 11.35 0.81
CA SER A 205 -7.10 10.44 -0.31
C SER A 205 -5.94 9.46 -0.38
N GLY A 206 -6.24 8.16 -0.50
CA GLY A 206 -5.22 7.13 -0.57
C GLY A 206 -4.29 7.29 -1.77
N VAL A 207 -4.80 7.81 -2.89
CA VAL A 207 -4.11 7.78 -4.20
C VAL A 207 -3.56 9.13 -4.66
N ASP A 208 -3.96 10.23 -4.03
CA ASP A 208 -3.43 11.57 -4.31
C ASP A 208 -1.91 11.62 -4.04
N PRO A 209 -1.10 12.06 -5.03
CA PRO A 209 0.35 12.16 -4.87
C PRO A 209 0.80 13.27 -3.89
N ARG A 210 -0.08 14.22 -3.55
CA ARG A 210 0.21 15.34 -2.64
C ARG A 210 0.10 14.93 -1.18
N PHE A 211 0.67 15.72 -0.29
CA PHE A 211 0.75 15.47 1.15
C PHE A 211 -0.26 16.32 1.92
N ASP A 212 -0.98 15.68 2.84
CA ASP A 212 -1.87 16.34 3.78
C ASP A 212 -1.11 16.83 5.03
N GLN A 213 -1.78 17.66 5.83
CA GLN A 213 -1.21 18.32 7.00
C GLN A 213 -0.76 17.32 8.07
N ALA A 214 -1.51 16.24 8.27
CA ALA A 214 -1.21 15.27 9.33
C ALA A 214 0.05 14.48 9.00
N LEU A 215 0.18 14.02 7.76
CA LEU A 215 1.37 13.34 7.26
C LEU A 215 2.61 14.26 7.32
N LEU A 216 2.48 15.52 6.89
CA LEU A 216 3.57 16.49 6.96
C LEU A 216 3.98 16.81 8.40
N ALA A 217 3.03 16.96 9.31
CA ALA A 217 3.33 17.20 10.72
C ALA A 217 4.11 16.02 11.32
N MET A 218 3.72 14.78 11.02
CA MET A 218 4.46 13.60 11.46
C MET A 218 5.89 13.57 10.90
N MET A 219 6.07 13.84 9.60
CA MET A 219 7.41 13.91 8.99
C MET A 219 8.26 15.04 9.59
N GLN A 220 7.65 16.19 9.91
CA GLN A 220 8.33 17.30 10.59
C GLN A 220 8.80 16.89 11.99
N GLN A 221 7.97 16.21 12.79
CA GLN A 221 8.37 15.73 14.13
C GLN A 221 9.57 14.77 14.06
N VAL A 222 9.64 13.94 13.02
CA VAL A 222 10.77 13.04 12.79
C VAL A 222 12.03 13.83 12.39
N LYS A 223 11.90 14.78 11.45
CA LYS A 223 13.02 15.65 11.03
C LYS A 223 13.62 16.46 12.18
N ASP A 224 12.77 16.92 13.09
CA ASP A 224 13.17 17.71 14.26
C ASP A 224 13.74 16.84 15.40
N GLY A 225 13.75 15.51 15.25
CA GLY A 225 14.22 14.57 16.27
C GLY A 225 13.25 14.36 17.43
N ASN A 226 12.02 14.88 17.34
CA ASN A 226 11.00 14.77 18.37
C ASN A 226 10.27 13.41 18.36
N ALA A 227 10.37 12.67 17.24
CA ALA A 227 9.78 11.34 17.10
C ALA A 227 10.77 10.36 16.45
N VAL A 228 11.14 9.31 17.18
CA VAL A 228 12.01 8.22 16.69
C VAL A 228 11.22 6.97 16.31
N VAL A 229 9.93 6.90 16.65
CA VAL A 229 9.03 5.77 16.40
C VAL A 229 7.71 6.28 15.83
N VAL A 230 7.28 5.68 14.71
CA VAL A 230 6.02 6.02 14.02
C VAL A 230 5.07 4.81 14.05
N PRO A 231 4.11 4.77 15.00
CA PRO A 231 3.13 3.69 15.06
C PRO A 231 2.01 3.89 14.03
N LEU A 232 1.69 2.84 13.27
CA LEU A 232 0.63 2.80 12.25
C LEU A 232 -0.23 1.54 12.40
N SER A 233 -1.49 1.58 11.98
CA SER A 233 -2.31 0.37 11.90
C SER A 233 -1.86 -0.56 10.78
N ALA A 234 -1.44 0.02 9.65
CA ALA A 234 -0.84 -0.65 8.49
C ALA A 234 0.00 0.34 7.67
N LEU A 235 0.93 -0.15 6.85
CA LEU A 235 1.74 0.67 5.94
C LEU A 235 0.91 1.41 4.89
N SER A 236 -0.27 0.89 4.53
CA SER A 236 -1.21 1.60 3.65
C SER A 236 -1.76 2.90 4.24
N ARG A 237 -1.51 3.18 5.53
CA ARG A 237 -1.79 4.48 6.17
C ARG A 237 -0.78 5.57 5.79
N LEU A 238 0.39 5.23 5.25
CA LEU A 238 1.30 6.23 4.70
C LEU A 238 0.76 6.78 3.38
N SER A 239 0.36 5.87 2.48
CA SER A 239 -0.37 6.16 1.25
C SER A 239 -0.78 4.84 0.57
N ARG A 240 -1.78 4.91 -0.32
CA ARG A 240 -2.09 3.87 -1.32
C ARG A 240 -1.45 4.17 -2.68
N ASN A 241 -0.86 5.36 -2.85
CA ASN A 241 0.02 5.67 -3.97
C ASN A 241 1.43 5.15 -3.65
N SER A 242 1.91 4.15 -4.40
CA SER A 242 3.20 3.49 -4.14
C SER A 242 4.38 4.46 -4.12
N ALA A 243 4.42 5.45 -5.01
CA ALA A 243 5.50 6.45 -5.03
C ALA A 243 5.48 7.32 -3.78
N LYS A 244 4.30 7.83 -3.38
CA LYS A 244 4.16 8.60 -2.14
C LYS A 244 4.46 7.75 -0.90
N GLN A 245 3.99 6.50 -0.87
CA GLN A 245 4.24 5.57 0.25
C GLN A 245 5.75 5.33 0.43
N LEU A 246 6.46 5.01 -0.65
CA LEU A 246 7.91 4.82 -0.63
C LEU A 246 8.65 6.10 -0.30
N ARG A 247 8.23 7.26 -0.83
CA ARG A 247 8.83 8.55 -0.49
C ARG A 247 8.73 8.86 1.01
N VAL A 248 7.57 8.62 1.61
CA VAL A 248 7.40 8.80 3.06
C VAL A 248 8.30 7.83 3.82
N LEU A 249 8.27 6.54 3.47
CA LEU A 249 9.08 5.54 4.17
C LEU A 249 10.58 5.84 4.04
N ASP A 250 11.05 6.26 2.86
CA ASP A 250 12.44 6.60 2.60
C ASP A 250 12.88 7.77 3.47
N PHE A 251 12.02 8.80 3.57
CA PHE A 251 12.22 9.93 4.48
C PHE A 251 12.32 9.49 5.94
N LEU A 252 11.39 8.66 6.42
CA LEU A 252 11.40 8.20 7.80
C LEU A 252 12.68 7.43 8.13
N LEU A 253 13.08 6.51 7.26
CA LEU A 253 14.31 5.72 7.44
C LEU A 253 15.57 6.58 7.34
N ALA A 254 15.60 7.56 6.44
CA ALA A 254 16.73 8.49 6.29
C ALA A 254 16.97 9.35 7.54
N HIS A 255 15.91 9.69 8.27
CA HIS A 255 15.95 10.43 9.54
C HIS A 255 16.01 9.51 10.77
N GLY A 256 16.30 8.21 10.59
CA GLY A 256 16.52 7.27 11.68
C GLY A 256 15.25 6.79 12.41
N ALA A 257 14.06 7.10 11.89
CA ALA A 257 12.82 6.68 12.51
C ALA A 257 12.54 5.18 12.26
N THR A 258 11.91 4.56 13.26
CA THR A 258 11.38 3.19 13.16
C THR A 258 9.87 3.24 12.93
N VAL A 259 9.39 2.66 11.83
CA VAL A 259 7.96 2.47 11.58
C VAL A 259 7.50 1.15 12.19
N LEU A 260 6.42 1.21 12.95
CA LEU A 260 5.85 0.04 13.62
C LEU A 260 4.40 -0.14 13.23
N THR A 261 4.06 -1.34 12.79
CA THR A 261 2.66 -1.79 12.72
C THR A 261 2.42 -2.94 13.70
N THR A 262 1.19 -3.43 13.75
CA THR A 262 0.90 -4.66 14.51
C THR A 262 1.61 -5.87 13.91
N ASN A 263 2.03 -5.81 12.65
CA ASN A 263 2.64 -6.91 11.92
C ASN A 263 4.10 -6.67 11.54
N TYR A 264 4.52 -5.41 11.38
CA TYR A 264 5.84 -5.08 10.85
C TYR A 264 6.65 -4.19 11.79
N LEU A 265 7.95 -4.42 11.79
CA LEU A 265 9.00 -3.54 12.30
C LEU A 265 9.83 -3.10 11.09
N LEU A 266 9.97 -1.79 10.86
CA LEU A 266 10.82 -1.23 9.80
C LEU A 266 11.71 -0.16 10.42
N GLY A 267 12.97 -0.49 10.67
CA GLY A 267 13.99 0.45 11.13
C GLY A 267 15.10 0.60 10.09
N PRO A 268 16.05 1.54 10.31
CA PRO A 268 17.16 1.77 9.38
C PRO A 268 18.08 0.57 9.15
N ASP A 269 18.16 -0.35 10.10
CA ASP A 269 19.09 -1.50 10.07
C ASP A 269 18.40 -2.84 10.32
N ILE A 270 17.07 -2.83 10.49
CA ILE A 270 16.30 -4.01 10.87
C ILE A 270 14.91 -3.99 10.24
N VAL A 271 14.47 -5.16 9.80
CA VAL A 271 13.08 -5.44 9.48
C VAL A 271 12.57 -6.56 10.35
N GLY A 272 11.28 -6.56 10.64
CA GLY A 272 10.63 -7.63 11.36
C GLY A 272 9.23 -7.87 10.85
N VAL A 273 8.80 -9.12 10.91
CA VAL A 273 7.45 -9.56 10.56
C VAL A 273 6.89 -10.50 11.61
N ARG A 274 5.61 -10.33 11.90
CA ARG A 274 4.84 -11.26 12.72
C ARG A 274 4.77 -12.64 12.06
N THR A 275 5.12 -13.69 12.80
CA THR A 275 4.82 -15.07 12.41
C THR A 275 3.33 -15.26 12.17
N ARG A 276 2.96 -15.87 11.05
CA ARG A 276 1.55 -16.06 10.66
C ARG A 276 0.73 -16.74 11.77
N PRO A 277 -0.57 -16.41 11.89
CA PRO A 277 -1.32 -15.48 11.03
C PRO A 277 -1.04 -14.01 11.35
N LEU A 278 -1.09 -13.16 10.32
CA LEU A 278 -1.06 -11.71 10.50
C LEU A 278 -2.32 -11.22 11.23
N VAL A 279 -2.17 -10.17 12.02
CA VAL A 279 -3.27 -9.53 12.73
C VAL A 279 -3.90 -8.48 11.82
N LYS A 280 -5.22 -8.49 11.69
CA LYS A 280 -5.95 -7.48 10.92
C LYS A 280 -5.64 -6.07 11.46
N PRO A 281 -5.18 -5.14 10.62
CA PRO A 281 -5.09 -3.73 10.97
C PRO A 281 -6.41 -3.16 11.49
N ASP A 282 -6.33 -2.33 12.53
CA ASP A 282 -7.46 -1.57 13.06
C ASP A 282 -7.04 -0.11 13.23
N SER A 283 -7.53 0.75 12.34
CA SER A 283 -7.19 2.18 12.35
C SER A 283 -7.94 2.97 13.42
N TYR A 284 -9.03 2.42 13.96
CA TYR A 284 -9.80 3.07 15.03
C TYR A 284 -9.22 2.70 16.40
N GLU A 285 -8.80 1.44 16.56
CA GLU A 285 -8.31 0.88 17.82
C GLU A 285 -6.84 0.43 17.72
N LEU A 286 -5.95 1.32 17.25
CA LEU A 286 -4.52 1.03 17.09
C LEU A 286 -3.89 0.51 18.39
N ARG A 287 -4.23 1.14 19.53
CA ARG A 287 -3.69 0.75 20.83
C ARG A 287 -4.09 -0.67 21.21
N ARG A 288 -5.28 -1.12 20.82
CA ARG A 288 -5.80 -2.46 21.09
C ARG A 288 -5.06 -3.51 20.26
N THR A 289 -4.86 -3.25 18.98
CA THR A 289 -4.19 -4.20 18.07
C THR A 289 -2.70 -4.33 18.40
N MET A 290 -2.01 -3.22 18.70
CA MET A 290 -0.61 -3.27 19.11
C MET A 290 -0.36 -4.01 20.44
N LYS A 291 -1.36 -4.25 21.30
CA LYS A 291 -1.18 -5.08 22.51
C LYS A 291 -0.90 -6.56 22.20
N GLN A 292 -1.16 -7.01 20.97
CA GLN A 292 -0.95 -8.40 20.59
C GLN A 292 0.53 -8.65 20.33
N LEU A 293 1.22 -9.38 21.22
CA LEU A 293 2.67 -9.63 21.08
C LEU A 293 3.02 -10.99 20.49
N ARG A 294 2.05 -11.90 20.39
CA ARG A 294 2.28 -13.29 19.94
C ARG A 294 2.81 -13.33 18.50
N GLY A 295 3.95 -13.98 18.29
CA GLY A 295 4.56 -14.12 16.96
C GLY A 295 5.37 -12.90 16.51
N LEU A 296 5.56 -11.89 17.36
CA LEU A 296 6.52 -10.83 17.09
C LEU A 296 7.93 -11.27 17.48
N GLY A 297 8.92 -10.79 16.74
CA GLY A 297 10.32 -10.88 17.17
C GLY A 297 10.62 -10.08 18.44
N PRO A 298 11.76 -10.34 19.08
CA PRO A 298 12.12 -9.72 20.35
C PRO A 298 12.26 -8.19 20.26
N THR A 299 12.85 -7.68 19.19
CA THR A 299 13.05 -6.23 18.98
C THR A 299 11.71 -5.54 18.76
N HIS A 300 10.87 -6.10 17.90
CA HIS A 300 9.53 -5.60 17.60
C HIS A 300 8.66 -5.58 18.86
N ALA A 301 8.64 -6.68 19.62
CA ALA A 301 7.92 -6.76 20.88
C ALA A 301 8.45 -5.77 21.92
N GLY A 302 9.77 -5.54 21.96
CA GLY A 302 10.43 -4.55 22.81
C GLY A 302 9.94 -3.13 22.53
N TRP A 303 9.93 -2.74 21.25
CA TRP A 303 9.43 -1.43 20.81
C TRP A 303 7.96 -1.21 21.15
N ILE A 304 7.10 -2.20 20.90
CA ILE A 304 5.68 -2.11 21.26
C ILE A 304 5.50 -1.95 22.78
N LYS A 305 6.28 -2.69 23.60
CA LYS A 305 6.23 -2.54 25.07
C LYS A 305 6.69 -1.15 25.51
N ALA A 306 7.68 -0.56 24.85
CA ALA A 306 8.15 0.80 25.15
C ALA A 306 7.08 1.85 24.80
N LEU A 307 6.48 1.77 23.61
CA LEU A 307 5.37 2.65 23.20
C LEU A 307 4.21 2.62 24.18
N ARG A 308 3.86 1.43 24.68
CA ARG A 308 2.76 1.27 25.65
C ARG A 308 2.98 1.99 26.98
N LYS A 309 4.23 2.30 27.36
CA LYS A 309 4.52 3.07 28.58
C LYS A 309 4.24 4.56 28.41
N GLN A 310 4.12 5.04 27.17
CA GLN A 310 3.90 6.44 26.82
C GLN A 310 2.41 6.74 26.54
N TRP A 311 1.53 5.73 26.60
CA TRP A 311 0.11 5.80 26.25
C TRP A 311 -0.81 5.76 27.46
#